data_AF-A0A416DHD8-F1
#
_entry.id   AF-A0A416DHD8-F1
#
_cell.length_a   1.000
_cell.length_b   1.000
_cell.length_c   1.000
_cell.angle_alpha   90.00
_cell.angle_beta   90.00
_cell.angle_gamma   90.00
#
_symmetry.space_group_name_H-M   'P 1'
#
loop_
_entity.id
_entity.type
_entity.pdbx_description
1 polymer ?
#
loop_
_entity_poly.entity_id
_entity_poly.type
_entity_poly.pdbx_seq_one_letter_code
_entity_poly.pdbx_strand_id
1 'polypeptide(L)'
;MNDKVERFVTTKDRDENITGMVLFPYNEDKIATWFHVNELDELQFVGGSASDLTVPEFNQVMREADGRMQKVESSIDAAVRFLEAKMRDNPEQKKVSEMVWLGFEDAAVWEFCMQDSYRPADEHVELSFSGILLQVTYHV
;
A
#
# COMPACT_ATOMS: atom_id res chain seq x y z
N MET A 1 15.68 -0.53 -5.33
CA MET A 1 14.70 -1.64 -5.30
C MET A 1 14.09 -1.67 -6.69
N ASN A 2 13.07 -2.48 -7.03
CA ASN A 2 12.30 -2.10 -8.22
C ASN A 2 11.43 -0.92 -7.79
N ASP A 3 11.99 0.30 -7.92
CA ASP A 3 11.38 1.56 -7.45
C ASP A 3 10.15 1.95 -8.27
N LYS A 4 9.59 0.98 -8.99
CA LYS A 4 8.52 1.18 -9.95
C LYS A 4 7.44 0.12 -9.85
N VAL A 5 6.20 0.59 -9.76
CA VAL A 5 5.00 -0.22 -9.64
C VAL A 5 4.21 -0.17 -10.93
N GLU A 6 3.90 -1.33 -11.50
CA GLU A 6 3.07 -1.43 -12.69
C GLU A 6 1.59 -1.50 -12.32
N ARG A 7 0.75 -0.70 -12.96
CA ARG A 7 -0.68 -0.59 -12.67
C ARG A 7 -1.51 -0.55 -13.95
N PHE A 8 -2.66 -1.21 -13.92
CA PHE A 8 -3.62 -1.16 -15.01
C PHE A 8 -4.54 0.05 -14.85
N VAL A 9 -4.57 0.90 -15.87
CA VAL A 9 -5.32 2.15 -15.92
C VAL A 9 -6.30 2.11 -17.10
N THR A 10 -7.49 2.66 -16.90
CA THR A 10 -8.51 2.83 -17.94
C THR A 10 -9.03 4.26 -17.94
N THR A 11 -9.41 4.76 -19.12
CA THR A 11 -10.27 5.95 -19.20
C THR A 11 -11.64 5.63 -18.61
N LYS A 12 -12.31 6.65 -18.07
CA LYS A 12 -13.72 6.62 -17.67
C LYS A 12 -14.55 7.51 -18.58
N ASP A 13 -15.86 7.27 -18.62
CA ASP A 13 -16.85 8.13 -19.30
C ASP A 13 -16.61 8.37 -20.81
N ARG A 14 -16.03 7.38 -21.51
CA ARG A 14 -15.86 7.39 -22.97
C ARG A 14 -16.74 6.36 -23.67
N ASP A 15 -17.12 6.65 -24.92
CA ASP A 15 -17.81 5.71 -25.81
C ASP A 15 -16.98 4.44 -26.03
N GLU A 16 -15.66 4.60 -26.19
CA GLU A 16 -14.69 3.50 -26.22
C GLU A 16 -13.57 3.77 -25.19
N ASN A 17 -13.43 2.87 -24.22
CA ASN A 17 -12.42 3.01 -23.18
C ASN A 17 -11.03 2.59 -23.68
N ILE A 18 -10.04 3.43 -23.41
CA ILE A 18 -8.63 3.12 -23.62
C ILE A 18 -8.09 2.52 -22.32
N THR A 19 -7.40 1.38 -22.43
CA THR A 19 -6.82 0.66 -21.28
C THR A 19 -5.33 0.41 -21.51
N GLY A 20 -4.52 0.41 -20.44
CA GLY A 20 -3.09 0.17 -20.56
C GLY A 20 -2.38 -0.02 -19.22
N MET A 21 -1.26 -0.74 -19.26
CA MET A 21 -0.34 -0.88 -18.12
C MET A 21 0.58 0.33 -18.05
N VAL A 22 0.66 0.95 -16.87
CA VAL A 22 1.47 2.15 -16.61
C VAL A 22 2.41 1.88 -15.45
N LEU A 23 3.66 2.33 -15.58
CA LEU A 23 4.71 2.08 -14.61
C LEU A 23 4.97 3.34 -13.77
N PHE A 24 4.57 3.35 -12.50
CA PHE A 24 4.75 4.46 -11.57
C PHE A 24 6.06 4.35 -10.78
N PRO A 25 6.66 5.44 -10.27
CA PRO A 25 6.28 6.81 -10.58
C PRO A 25 6.63 7.15 -12.03
N TYR A 26 5.74 7.89 -12.69
CA TYR A 26 5.81 8.22 -14.12
C TYR A 26 5.64 9.73 -14.35
N ASN A 27 5.90 10.16 -15.58
CA ASN A 27 5.60 11.52 -16.02
C ASN A 27 4.12 11.61 -16.44
N GLU A 28 3.35 12.45 -15.75
CA GLU A 28 1.90 12.57 -15.92
C GLU A 28 1.50 13.04 -17.32
N ASP A 29 2.25 13.97 -17.93
CA ASP A 29 2.00 14.45 -19.30
C ASP A 29 2.08 13.31 -20.33
N LYS A 30 2.99 12.36 -20.11
CA LYS A 30 3.11 11.18 -20.97
C LYS A 30 1.91 10.23 -20.81
N ILE A 31 1.37 10.08 -19.60
CA ILE A 31 0.14 9.29 -19.38
C ILE A 31 -1.02 9.98 -20.09
N ALA A 32 -1.17 11.29 -19.89
CA ALA A 32 -2.24 12.05 -20.51
C ALA A 32 -2.21 11.93 -22.04
N THR A 33 -1.02 12.06 -22.63
CA THR A 33 -0.78 11.88 -24.07
C THR A 33 -1.15 10.47 -24.53
N TRP A 34 -0.75 9.43 -23.79
CA TRP A 34 -1.00 8.03 -24.17
C TRP A 34 -2.50 7.68 -24.16
N PHE A 35 -3.22 8.13 -23.14
CA PHE A 35 -4.66 7.87 -23.01
C PHE A 35 -5.53 8.90 -23.75
N HIS A 36 -4.91 9.87 -24.44
CA HIS A 36 -5.59 10.94 -25.16
C HIS A 36 -6.58 11.72 -24.26
N VAL A 37 -6.21 11.95 -23.00
CA VAL A 37 -7.00 12.71 -22.01
C VAL A 37 -6.42 14.11 -21.84
N ASN A 38 -7.25 15.08 -21.44
CA ASN A 38 -6.77 16.42 -21.11
C ASN A 38 -6.23 16.45 -19.68
N GLU A 39 -6.94 15.77 -18.77
CA GLU A 39 -6.62 15.69 -17.35
C GLU A 39 -6.59 14.23 -16.87
N LEU A 40 -5.78 13.93 -15.85
CA LEU A 40 -5.62 12.56 -15.34
C LEU A 40 -6.77 12.11 -14.44
N ASP A 41 -7.70 13.00 -14.10
CA ASP A 41 -8.93 12.63 -13.40
C ASP A 41 -9.89 11.84 -14.31
N GLU A 42 -9.76 11.95 -15.64
CA GLU A 42 -10.43 11.12 -16.65
C GLU A 42 -9.94 9.65 -16.63
N LEU A 43 -8.98 9.31 -15.77
CA LEU A 43 -8.43 7.98 -15.61
C LEU A 43 -8.77 7.37 -14.26
N GLN A 44 -8.87 6.05 -14.23
CA GLN A 44 -9.04 5.29 -12.98
C GLN A 44 -8.20 4.01 -13.02
N PHE A 45 -7.80 3.55 -11.83
CA PHE A 45 -7.17 2.24 -11.67
C PHE A 45 -8.18 1.11 -11.73
N VAL A 46 -7.74 -0.03 -12.26
CA VAL A 46 -8.53 -1.27 -12.23
C VAL A 46 -8.15 -2.09 -10.99
N GLY A 47 -8.99 -2.01 -9.95
CA GLY A 47 -8.92 -2.83 -8.72
C GLY A 47 -7.79 -2.50 -7.73
N GLY A 48 -7.76 -3.21 -6.59
CA GLY A 48 -6.79 -3.02 -5.50
C GLY A 48 -7.00 -1.75 -4.67
N SER A 49 -6.21 -1.50 -3.62
CA SER A 49 -6.33 -0.26 -2.82
C SER A 49 -6.08 1.02 -3.63
N ALA A 50 -5.39 0.89 -4.77
CA ALA A 50 -5.18 2.01 -5.69
C ALA A 50 -6.49 2.58 -6.27
N SER A 51 -7.61 1.85 -6.26
CA SER A 51 -8.89 2.39 -6.75
C SER A 51 -9.45 3.53 -5.92
N ASP A 52 -8.98 3.67 -4.67
CA ASP A 52 -9.38 4.75 -3.78
C ASP A 52 -8.53 6.03 -3.97
N LEU A 53 -7.53 5.99 -4.86
CA LEU A 53 -6.64 7.11 -5.19
C LEU A 53 -6.82 7.53 -6.65
N THR A 54 -6.72 8.84 -6.92
CA THR A 54 -6.59 9.34 -8.28
C THR A 54 -5.20 8.99 -8.86
N VAL A 55 -5.07 8.98 -10.18
CA VAL A 55 -3.78 8.70 -10.84
C VAL A 55 -2.67 9.66 -10.39
N PRO A 56 -2.89 10.98 -10.26
CA PRO A 56 -1.88 11.90 -9.71
C PRO A 56 -1.51 11.60 -8.27
N GLU A 57 -2.49 11.32 -7.40
CA GLU A 57 -2.23 10.98 -5.99
C GLU A 57 -1.38 9.71 -5.89
N PHE A 58 -1.75 8.65 -6.60
CA PHE A 58 -0.97 7.41 -6.63
C PHE A 58 0.46 7.66 -7.14
N ASN A 59 0.62 8.46 -8.20
CA ASN A 59 1.94 8.80 -8.72
C ASN A 59 2.80 9.53 -7.67
N GLN A 60 2.20 10.47 -6.93
CA GLN A 60 2.88 11.17 -5.84
C GLN A 60 3.25 10.22 -4.70
N VAL A 61 2.34 9.34 -4.29
CA VAL A 61 2.61 8.33 -3.26
C VAL A 61 3.78 7.43 -3.66
N MET A 62 3.85 6.99 -4.93
CA MET A 62 4.97 6.19 -5.42
C MET A 62 6.30 6.97 -5.45
N ARG A 63 6.27 8.29 -5.64
CA ARG A 63 7.48 9.15 -5.52
C ARG A 63 7.95 9.28 -4.07
N GLU A 64 7.04 9.16 -3.11
CA GLU A 64 7.30 9.26 -1.67
C GLU A 64 7.46 7.89 -1.00
N ALA A 65 7.44 6.80 -1.77
CA ALA A 65 7.32 5.45 -1.26
C ALA A 65 8.38 5.13 -0.19
N ASP A 66 9.65 5.48 -0.40
CA ASP A 66 10.72 5.18 0.55
C ASP A 66 10.45 5.75 1.96
N GLY A 67 10.01 7.00 2.05
CA GLY A 67 9.70 7.64 3.34
C GLY A 67 8.45 7.05 3.99
N ARG A 68 7.45 6.70 3.16
CA ARG A 68 6.22 6.06 3.63
C ARG A 68 6.46 4.62 4.09
N MET A 69 7.32 3.87 3.42
CA MET A 69 7.74 2.54 3.84
C MET A 69 8.33 2.59 5.25
N GLN A 70 9.27 3.51 5.52
CA GLN A 70 9.87 3.69 6.84
C GLN A 70 8.81 4.01 7.93
N LYS A 71 7.78 4.79 7.58
CA LYS A 71 6.66 5.09 8.48
C LYS A 71 5.81 3.85 8.79
N VAL A 72 5.53 3.03 7.78
CA VAL A 72 4.80 1.77 7.94
C VAL A 72 5.59 0.79 8.81
N GLU A 73 6.88 0.61 8.52
CA GLU A 73 7.78 -0.22 9.34
C GLU A 73 7.79 0.24 10.81
N SER A 74 7.94 1.54 11.04
CA SER A 74 7.91 2.12 12.40
C SER A 74 6.58 1.85 13.12
N SER A 75 5.47 1.82 12.37
CA SER A 75 4.15 1.54 12.92
C SER A 75 3.98 0.06 13.29
N ILE A 76 4.53 -0.85 12.47
CA ILE A 76 4.60 -2.28 12.77
C ILE A 76 5.45 -2.52 14.02
N ASP A 77 6.64 -1.92 14.10
CA ASP A 77 7.54 -2.04 15.25
C ASP A 77 6.90 -1.58 16.55
N ALA A 78 6.15 -0.47 16.50
CA ALA A 78 5.41 0.03 17.66
C ALA A 78 4.32 -0.95 18.10
N ALA A 79 3.58 -1.55 17.14
CA ALA A 79 2.56 -2.55 17.42
C ALA A 79 3.16 -3.83 18.01
N VAL A 80 4.28 -4.32 17.48
CA VAL A 80 4.98 -5.51 18.01
C VAL A 80 5.40 -5.28 19.45
N ARG A 81 6.06 -4.15 19.76
CA ARG A 81 6.47 -3.83 21.15
C ARG A 81 5.30 -3.78 22.12
N PHE A 82 4.16 -3.25 21.67
CA PHE A 82 2.94 -3.23 22.45
C PHE A 82 2.41 -4.64 22.72
N LEU A 83 2.41 -5.50 21.71
CA LEU A 83 1.96 -6.89 21.83
C LEU A 83 2.89 -7.75 22.70
N GLU A 84 4.20 -7.57 22.59
CA GLU A 84 5.19 -8.21 23.47
C GLU A 84 4.94 -7.87 24.94
N ALA A 85 4.71 -6.58 25.25
CA ALA A 85 4.40 -6.14 26.60
C ALA A 85 3.08 -6.76 27.10
N LYS A 86 2.03 -6.72 26.27
CA LYS A 86 0.72 -7.30 26.58
C LYS A 86 0.79 -8.79 26.89
N MET A 87 1.62 -9.53 26.14
CA MET A 87 1.78 -10.97 26.33
C MET A 87 2.65 -11.30 27.55
N ARG A 88 3.67 -10.47 27.85
CA ARG A 88 4.44 -10.57 29.11
C ARG A 88 3.56 -10.39 30.34
N ASP A 89 2.60 -9.46 30.27
CA ASP A 89 1.65 -9.20 31.35
C ASP A 89 0.59 -10.32 31.48
N ASN A 90 0.41 -11.15 30.44
CA ASN A 90 -0.58 -12.22 30.39
C ASN A 90 0.03 -13.53 29.83
N PRO A 91 0.92 -14.20 30.57
CA PRO A 91 1.70 -15.33 30.06
C PRO A 91 0.88 -16.57 29.67
N GLU A 92 -0.39 -16.64 30.04
CA GLU A 92 -1.31 -17.69 29.59
C GLU A 92 -1.78 -17.50 28.14
N GLN A 93 -1.70 -16.28 27.61
CA GLN A 93 -2.04 -15.98 26.22
C GLN A 93 -0.91 -16.43 25.30
N LYS A 94 -1.25 -17.28 24.33
CA LYS A 94 -0.30 -17.78 23.31
C LYS A 94 -0.25 -16.94 22.04
N LYS A 95 -1.24 -16.05 21.86
CA LYS A 95 -1.42 -15.25 20.65
C LYS A 95 -2.16 -13.96 20.99
N VAL A 96 -1.62 -12.83 20.56
CA VAL A 96 -2.22 -11.49 20.71
C VAL A 96 -2.13 -10.75 19.37
N SER A 97 -3.10 -9.89 19.09
CA SER A 97 -3.12 -9.11 17.85
C SER A 97 -3.57 -7.67 18.08
N GLU A 98 -3.08 -6.77 17.23
CA GLU A 98 -3.43 -5.35 17.18
C GLU A 98 -3.73 -4.93 15.73
N MET A 99 -4.61 -3.94 15.56
CA MET A 99 -4.98 -3.43 14.24
C MET A 99 -4.32 -2.07 14.00
N VAL A 100 -3.47 -1.98 12.99
CA VAL A 100 -2.82 -0.73 12.57
C VAL A 100 -3.57 -0.16 11.37
N TRP A 101 -4.06 1.06 11.51
CA TRP A 101 -4.73 1.78 10.42
C TRP A 101 -3.71 2.58 9.62
N LEU A 102 -3.51 2.24 8.34
CA LEU A 102 -2.49 2.85 7.49
C LEU A 102 -3.00 4.10 6.74
N GLY A 103 -4.30 4.20 6.49
CA GLY A 103 -4.85 5.18 5.54
C GLY A 103 -4.51 4.81 4.09
N PHE A 104 -5.18 5.43 3.11
CA PHE A 104 -5.13 4.99 1.70
C PHE A 104 -3.72 4.99 1.09
N GLU A 105 -2.94 6.03 1.36
CA GLU A 105 -1.62 6.22 0.75
C GLU A 105 -0.60 5.21 1.29
N ASP A 106 -0.52 5.04 2.61
CA ASP A 106 0.42 4.08 3.20
C ASP A 106 -0.07 2.64 2.99
N ALA A 107 -1.37 2.42 2.85
CA ALA A 107 -1.95 1.14 2.41
C ALA A 107 -1.53 0.78 0.98
N ALA A 108 -1.53 1.75 0.05
CA ALA A 108 -1.03 1.54 -1.30
C ALA A 108 0.48 1.22 -1.31
N VAL A 109 1.28 1.91 -0.48
CA VAL A 109 2.71 1.58 -0.32
C VAL A 109 2.89 0.18 0.26
N TRP A 110 2.10 -0.19 1.26
CA TRP A 110 2.13 -1.54 1.80
C TRP A 110 1.82 -2.58 0.72
N GLU A 111 0.67 -2.46 0.04
CA GLU A 111 0.22 -3.43 -0.96
C GLU A 111 1.21 -3.59 -2.12
N PHE A 112 1.74 -2.47 -2.64
CA PHE A 112 2.50 -2.50 -3.90
C PHE A 112 4.02 -2.46 -3.77
N CYS A 113 4.55 -2.02 -2.62
CA CYS A 113 5.99 -1.91 -2.42
C CYS A 113 6.53 -2.87 -1.34
N MET A 114 5.71 -3.21 -0.35
CA MET A 114 6.18 -3.93 0.85
C MET A 114 5.65 -5.35 0.97
N GLN A 115 4.38 -5.61 0.67
CA GLN A 115 3.69 -6.85 1.07
C GLN A 115 4.44 -8.13 0.67
N ASP A 116 4.99 -8.16 -0.54
CA ASP A 116 5.70 -9.34 -1.05
C ASP A 116 7.14 -9.44 -0.54
N SER A 117 7.76 -8.32 -0.19
CA SER A 117 9.20 -8.20 0.10
C SER A 117 9.51 -8.08 1.59
N TYR A 118 8.62 -7.50 2.37
CA TYR A 118 8.78 -7.23 3.79
C TYR A 118 8.77 -8.53 4.58
N ARG A 119 9.76 -8.67 5.46
CA ARG A 119 9.87 -9.81 6.37
C ARG A 119 10.07 -9.25 7.77
N PRO A 120 9.17 -9.56 8.73
CA PRO A 120 9.39 -9.22 10.11
C PRO A 120 10.73 -9.76 10.59
N ALA A 121 11.44 -9.00 11.42
CA ALA A 121 12.70 -9.45 12.00
C ALA A 121 12.51 -10.60 13.01
N ASP A 122 11.33 -10.67 13.61
CA ASP A 122 10.94 -11.69 14.57
C ASP A 122 10.01 -12.73 13.90
N GLU A 123 10.36 -14.01 14.02
CA GLU A 123 9.57 -15.13 13.47
C GLU A 123 8.21 -15.31 14.16
N HIS A 124 8.05 -14.75 15.36
CA HIS A 124 6.81 -14.73 16.12
C HIS A 124 5.79 -13.71 15.64
N VAL A 125 6.13 -12.91 14.61
CA VAL A 125 5.25 -11.87 14.06
C VAL A 125 4.60 -12.36 12.76
N GLU A 126 3.27 -12.36 12.75
CA GLU A 126 2.45 -12.57 11.55
C GLU A 126 1.77 -11.24 11.16
N LEU A 127 1.74 -10.95 9.85
CA LEU A 127 1.07 -9.78 9.29
C LEU A 127 -0.03 -10.21 8.33
N SER A 128 -1.21 -9.60 8.47
CA SER A 128 -2.34 -9.79 7.56
C SER A 128 -2.89 -8.43 7.17
N PHE A 129 -3.19 -8.24 5.88
CA PHE A 129 -3.62 -6.95 5.34
C PHE A 129 -4.98 -7.06 4.68
N SER A 130 -5.84 -6.08 4.94
CA SER A 130 -7.17 -5.98 4.34
C SER A 130 -7.55 -4.52 4.11
N GLY A 131 -7.54 -4.10 2.85
CA GLY A 131 -7.91 -2.74 2.42
C GLY A 131 -6.95 -1.66 2.91
N ILE A 132 -7.15 -1.19 4.14
CA ILE A 132 -6.33 -0.16 4.81
C ILE A 132 -5.92 -0.55 6.24
N LEU A 133 -6.26 -1.78 6.63
CA LEU A 133 -5.99 -2.32 7.96
C LEU A 133 -4.88 -3.36 7.87
N LEU A 134 -3.82 -3.14 8.64
CA LEU A 134 -2.75 -4.10 8.85
C LEU A 134 -2.91 -4.73 10.24
N GLN A 135 -3.30 -6.00 10.28
CA GLN A 135 -3.33 -6.77 11.51
C GLN A 135 -1.92 -7.27 11.81
N VAL A 136 -1.39 -6.85 12.96
CA VAL A 136 -0.12 -7.33 13.51
C VAL A 136 -0.42 -8.34 14.59
N THR A 137 0.20 -9.50 14.50
CA THR A 137 -0.06 -10.63 15.40
C THR A 137 1.24 -11.17 15.95
N TYR A 138 1.30 -11.33 17.27
CA TYR A 138 2.46 -11.87 17.98
C TYR A 138 2.07 -13.18 18.67
N HIS A 139 2.92 -14.20 18.58
CA HIS A 139 2.66 -15.54 19.10
C HIS A 139 3.92 -16.25 19.62
N VAL A 140 3.78 -17.21 20.55
CA VAL A 140 4.87 -18.03 21.11
C VAL A 140 4.55 -19.51 21.12
#